data_AF-A0A840LE72-F1
#
_entry.id   AF-A0A840LE72-F1
#
_cell.length_a   1.000
_cell.length_b   1.000
_cell.length_c   1.000
_cell.angle_alpha   90.00
_cell.angle_beta   90.00
_cell.angle_gamma   90.00
#
_symmetry.space_group_name_H-M   'P 1'
#
loop_
_entity.id
_entity.type
_entity.pdbx_description
1 polymer ?
#
loop_
_entity_poly.entity_id
_entity_poly.type
_entity_poly.pdbx_seq_one_letter_code
_entity_poly.pdbx_strand_id
1 'polypeptide(L)'
;MSTAAIQLRPLQVDAAWLYQGESTRVRADGSSFGPIESYQNTVKHLLRSGDGVVEQASNAGNKGSSSKELLLSGQEIRSIELLDLAGNGKPQSIQWPELRSPVRAGDQYTLLDSTLIELPKDLDGDGKNDAVEVAVYARVVGSEVLPSQRFGPLDSVRVDTFIRARAKLTLSKIEAPVVEARAKVWYVQSLGIVRQTIEEVPDTNGLRRVYTEQLSSFQAKDRGLGFTDLVPLRLPADFPGTPGQTLSSTSNLALRAGGGAFLVNGNYSYEKALLIHLSPQGALDAALLSNELQQAGGTLLGHAEGLLSIREGGFDPIQLRNFDLQGRSADSTAPQTIDLRLGDPTAIEGDKLEKAIDGRQLWLVWTLISRTADSKPGDFRYESRLWLRGFDRVTGQPLGEAVQLYIEPGINAQGFFARLAVFEGRPYVVWQKPSSAGVVSDLQVSVLNPALGPSGLLTRTLVSNYADPNLKFTAMRGGPLFIGAIYKPTGNPGKFLFQLDSQGLPKLASGETIKQAGPPLYLAADDYQLRLAGAEHLVLSRASNINLTPSESQIGSAEVLIYSLDGRPLSALQPQVFRTEGFCSSNDWPVLDTGNKLSFMCEDIAQQISLRSLWLR
;
A
#
# COMPACT_ATOMS: atom_id res chain seq x y z
N MET A 1 27.63 -8.24 -20.53
CA MET A 1 26.69 -7.16 -20.90
C MET A 1 27.22 -5.85 -20.35
N SER A 2 27.13 -4.75 -21.08
CA SER A 2 27.54 -3.42 -20.60
C SER A 2 26.30 -2.63 -20.18
N THR A 3 26.30 -2.07 -18.97
CA THR A 3 25.18 -1.29 -18.42
C THR A 3 25.60 0.17 -18.25
N ALA A 4 24.70 1.13 -18.50
CA ALA A 4 25.00 2.54 -18.27
C ALA A 4 25.10 2.85 -16.77
N ALA A 5 26.03 3.71 -16.36
CA ALA A 5 26.23 4.06 -14.95
C ALA A 5 24.95 4.66 -14.32
N ILE A 6 24.24 5.52 -15.04
CA ILE A 6 22.98 6.13 -14.57
C ILE A 6 21.85 5.12 -14.34
N GLN A 7 21.89 3.97 -15.02
CA GLN A 7 20.92 2.90 -14.78
C GLN A 7 21.23 2.17 -13.47
N LEU A 8 22.50 2.01 -13.11
CA LEU A 8 22.92 1.37 -11.86
C LEU A 8 22.90 2.32 -10.66
N ARG A 9 23.07 3.63 -10.87
CA ARG A 9 23.03 4.66 -9.83
C ARG A 9 22.15 5.84 -10.29
N PRO A 10 20.81 5.68 -10.20
CA PRO A 10 19.88 6.68 -10.70
C PRO A 10 19.86 7.93 -9.79
N LEU A 11 20.00 9.10 -10.39
CA LEU A 11 19.95 10.40 -9.68
C LEU A 11 18.51 10.92 -9.68
N GLN A 12 17.69 10.40 -8.77
CA GLN A 12 16.26 10.75 -8.69
C GLN A 12 15.98 11.70 -7.54
N VAL A 13 15.48 12.90 -7.83
CA VAL A 13 15.03 13.85 -6.79
C VAL A 13 13.84 13.25 -6.04
N ASP A 14 13.79 13.49 -4.73
CA ASP A 14 12.78 13.01 -3.78
C ASP A 14 12.72 11.48 -3.62
N ALA A 15 13.72 10.76 -4.14
CA ALA A 15 13.86 9.34 -3.86
C ALA A 15 14.46 9.10 -2.48
N ALA A 16 14.04 7.99 -1.86
CA ALA A 16 14.48 7.56 -0.55
C ALA A 16 14.75 6.05 -0.51
N TRP A 17 15.82 5.66 0.18
CA TRP A 17 16.23 4.29 0.44
C TRP A 17 16.32 4.09 1.95
N LEU A 18 15.77 3.00 2.45
CA LEU A 18 15.98 2.57 3.82
C LEU A 18 16.86 1.33 3.82
N TYR A 19 17.93 1.38 4.61
CA TYR A 19 18.85 0.28 4.82
C TYR A 19 18.78 -0.21 6.26
N GLN A 20 18.85 -1.54 6.43
CA GLN A 20 19.15 -2.18 7.70
C GLN A 20 20.65 -2.42 7.76
N GLY A 21 21.28 -1.91 8.81
CA GLY A 21 22.71 -1.92 9.03
C GLY A 21 23.12 -2.81 10.19
N GLU A 22 24.29 -3.44 10.06
CA GLU A 22 24.99 -4.14 11.13
C GLU A 22 26.42 -3.60 11.25
N SER A 23 26.85 -3.32 12.48
CA SER A 23 28.21 -2.92 12.84
C SER A 23 28.82 -4.01 13.70
N THR A 24 29.96 -4.54 13.27
CA THR A 24 30.69 -5.58 14.00
C THR A 24 32.16 -5.22 14.06
N ARG A 25 32.85 -5.70 15.09
CA ARG A 25 34.32 -5.73 15.07
C ARG A 25 34.75 -7.12 14.66
N VAL A 26 35.73 -7.21 13.79
CA VAL A 26 36.28 -8.50 13.37
C VAL A 26 37.79 -8.52 13.59
N ARG A 27 38.31 -9.69 13.92
CA ARG A 27 39.75 -9.96 14.01
C ARG A 27 40.36 -10.15 12.62
N ALA A 28 41.69 -10.24 12.58
CA ALA A 28 42.45 -10.53 11.36
C ALA A 28 42.06 -11.88 10.71
N ASP A 29 41.62 -12.86 11.50
CA ASP A 29 41.13 -14.17 11.01
C ASP A 29 39.68 -14.13 10.48
N GLY A 30 39.02 -12.96 10.53
CA GLY A 30 37.63 -12.77 10.11
C GLY A 30 36.58 -13.14 11.16
N SER A 31 36.97 -13.62 12.34
CA SER A 31 36.03 -13.89 13.43
C SER A 31 35.48 -12.61 14.04
N SER A 32 34.17 -12.60 14.31
CA SER A 32 33.52 -11.50 15.01
C SER A 32 34.00 -11.38 16.46
N PHE A 33 34.07 -10.15 16.94
CA PHE A 33 34.46 -9.78 18.30
C PHE A 33 33.43 -8.81 18.88
N GLY A 34 32.80 -9.21 19.99
CA GLY A 34 31.77 -8.41 20.65
C GLY A 34 30.38 -8.55 20.02
N PRO A 35 29.40 -7.79 20.53
CA PRO A 35 28.03 -7.83 20.02
C PRO A 35 27.93 -7.22 18.62
N ILE A 36 26.98 -7.71 17.84
CA ILE A 36 26.56 -7.08 16.59
C ILE A 36 25.64 -5.91 16.94
N GLU A 37 26.00 -4.72 16.50
CA GLU A 37 25.20 -3.50 16.67
C GLU A 37 24.31 -3.32 15.43
N SER A 38 23.00 -3.54 15.55
CA SER A 38 22.05 -3.26 14.47
C SER A 38 21.62 -1.79 14.46
N TYR A 39 21.46 -1.20 13.28
CA TYR A 39 21.02 0.18 13.10
C TYR A 39 20.23 0.36 11.79
N GLN A 40 19.63 1.53 11.61
CA GLN A 40 18.96 1.91 10.38
C GLN A 40 19.60 3.13 9.74
N ASN A 41 19.62 3.18 8.42
CA ASN A 41 20.11 4.31 7.65
C ASN A 41 19.10 4.67 6.55
N THR A 42 18.56 5.89 6.59
CA THR A 42 17.72 6.42 5.52
C THR A 42 18.56 7.35 4.64
N VAL A 43 18.60 7.05 3.34
CA VAL A 43 19.25 7.86 2.32
C VAL A 43 18.19 8.58 1.49
N LYS A 44 18.33 9.88 1.27
CA LYS A 44 17.44 10.71 0.45
C LYS A 44 18.22 11.46 -0.60
N HIS A 45 17.62 11.63 -1.77
CA HIS A 45 18.12 12.53 -2.80
C HIS A 45 17.31 13.82 -2.81
N LEU A 46 17.98 14.92 -2.51
CA LEU A 46 17.41 16.26 -2.59
C LEU A 46 17.82 16.94 -3.90
N LEU A 47 17.00 17.90 -4.32
CA LEU A 47 17.31 18.74 -5.48
C LEU A 47 18.62 19.50 -5.26
N ARG A 48 19.53 19.38 -6.22
CA ARG A 48 20.73 20.23 -6.35
C ARG A 48 20.50 21.21 -7.50
N SER A 49 21.09 22.40 -7.43
CA SER A 49 21.14 23.28 -8.60
C SER A 49 21.97 22.62 -9.72
N GLY A 50 21.35 22.30 -10.86
CA GLY A 50 22.00 21.65 -12.02
C GLY A 50 21.66 20.15 -12.19
N ASP A 51 22.48 19.41 -12.95
CA ASP A 51 22.21 18.02 -13.37
C ASP A 51 22.64 16.95 -12.33
N GLY A 52 22.31 17.17 -11.05
CA GLY A 52 22.70 16.28 -9.96
C GLY A 52 21.72 16.28 -8.78
N VAL A 53 22.11 15.57 -7.72
CA VAL A 53 21.35 15.48 -6.47
C VAL A 53 22.29 15.65 -5.27
N VAL A 54 21.73 16.09 -4.15
CA VAL A 54 22.41 15.99 -2.85
C VAL A 54 21.90 14.72 -2.18
N GLU A 55 22.79 13.77 -1.93
CA GLU A 55 22.50 12.57 -1.14
C GLU A 55 22.67 12.91 0.35
N GLN A 56 21.63 12.68 1.15
CA GLN A 56 21.67 12.81 2.60
C GLN A 56 21.38 11.47 3.24
N ALA A 57 22.23 11.05 4.17
CA ALA A 57 22.05 9.83 4.95
C ALA A 57 21.83 10.17 6.42
N SER A 58 20.92 9.46 7.09
CA SER A 58 20.62 9.69 8.51
C SER A 58 21.65 9.08 9.45
N ASN A 59 22.25 7.94 9.08
CA ASN A 59 23.20 7.21 9.91
C ASN A 59 24.17 6.34 9.07
N ALA A 60 24.86 6.95 8.11
CA ALA A 60 25.71 6.22 7.17
C ALA A 60 26.83 5.46 7.91
N GLY A 61 26.86 4.13 7.75
CA GLY A 61 27.86 3.28 8.39
C GLY A 61 27.85 3.40 9.92
N ASN A 62 26.69 3.66 10.53
CA ASN A 62 26.54 3.88 11.98
C ASN A 62 27.41 5.01 12.56
N LYS A 63 27.67 6.07 11.78
CA LYS A 63 28.49 7.23 12.19
C LYS A 63 27.70 8.54 12.31
N GLY A 64 26.37 8.46 12.30
CA GLY A 64 25.49 9.63 12.26
C GLY A 64 25.24 10.14 10.85
N SER A 65 24.63 11.32 10.76
CA SER A 65 24.19 11.89 9.50
C SER A 65 25.36 12.28 8.60
N SER A 66 25.23 12.05 7.29
CA SER A 66 26.20 12.49 6.30
C SER A 66 25.52 13.07 5.07
N SER A 67 26.28 13.82 4.27
CA SER A 67 25.81 14.35 3.00
C SER A 67 26.93 14.37 1.98
N LYS A 68 26.59 14.06 0.72
CA LYS A 68 27.48 14.17 -0.43
C LYS A 68 26.71 14.63 -1.66
N GLU A 69 27.40 15.21 -2.62
CA GLU A 69 26.77 15.57 -3.90
C GLU A 69 27.06 14.51 -4.96
N LEU A 70 26.05 14.16 -5.74
CA LEU A 70 26.17 13.25 -6.87
C LEU A 70 25.81 14.00 -8.15
N LEU A 71 26.61 13.81 -9.20
CA LEU A 71 26.37 14.43 -10.50
C LEU A 71 26.69 13.49 -11.65
N LEU A 72 25.92 13.61 -12.72
CA LEU A 72 26.22 12.94 -13.98
C LEU A 72 27.08 13.89 -14.83
N SER A 73 28.33 13.52 -15.10
CA SER A 73 29.23 14.29 -15.97
C SER A 73 30.05 13.37 -16.84
N GLY A 74 30.05 13.62 -18.16
CA GLY A 74 30.86 12.83 -19.10
C GLY A 74 30.55 11.32 -19.09
N GLN A 75 29.28 10.95 -18.87
CA GLN A 75 28.82 9.56 -18.66
C GLN A 75 29.31 8.87 -17.38
N GLU A 76 29.92 9.61 -16.46
CA GLU A 76 30.30 9.15 -15.14
C GLU A 76 29.33 9.69 -14.09
N ILE A 77 28.99 8.84 -13.12
CA ILE A 77 28.43 9.32 -11.86
C ILE A 77 29.61 9.71 -10.99
N ARG A 78 29.70 10.98 -10.62
CA ARG A 78 30.76 11.51 -9.77
C ARG A 78 30.19 11.85 -8.40
N SER A 79 30.95 11.46 -7.37
CA SER A 79 30.71 11.87 -5.99
C SER A 79 31.59 13.08 -5.67
N ILE A 80 31.03 14.08 -5.00
CA ILE A 80 31.76 15.18 -4.39
C ILE A 80 31.61 15.06 -2.87
N GLU A 81 32.73 14.89 -2.18
CA GLU A 81 32.80 14.70 -0.73
C GLU A 81 33.77 15.69 -0.11
N LEU A 82 33.53 16.02 1.17
CA LEU A 82 34.40 16.86 1.99
C LEU A 82 35.24 15.96 2.90
N LEU A 83 36.55 15.91 2.66
CA LEU A 83 37.46 14.99 3.34
C LEU A 83 38.65 15.73 3.94
N ASP A 84 38.89 15.54 5.23
CA ASP A 84 40.11 15.98 5.90
C ASP A 84 41.18 14.89 5.79
N LEU A 85 41.90 14.88 4.67
CA LEU A 85 42.96 13.90 4.43
C LEU A 85 44.19 14.09 5.33
N ALA A 86 44.42 15.31 5.82
CA ALA A 86 45.58 15.65 6.65
C ALA A 86 45.30 15.49 8.16
N GLY A 87 44.04 15.31 8.56
CA GLY A 87 43.64 15.25 9.96
C GLY A 87 43.85 16.57 10.71
N ASN A 88 43.81 17.70 10.00
CA ASN A 88 44.08 19.04 10.55
C ASN A 88 42.78 19.85 10.81
N GLY A 89 41.62 19.20 10.67
CA GLY A 89 40.29 19.80 10.83
C GLY A 89 39.83 20.62 9.62
N LYS A 90 40.56 20.62 8.49
CA LYS A 90 40.22 21.38 7.28
C LYS A 90 39.83 20.42 6.15
N PRO A 91 38.54 20.08 6.02
CA PRO A 91 38.09 19.22 4.95
C PRO A 91 38.28 19.88 3.58
N GLN A 92 38.74 19.11 2.61
CA GLN A 92 38.90 19.50 1.22
C GLN A 92 37.79 18.87 0.38
N SER A 93 37.28 19.62 -0.60
CA SER A 93 36.33 19.07 -1.56
C SER A 93 37.08 18.21 -2.57
N ILE A 94 36.75 16.91 -2.59
CA ILE A 94 37.31 15.94 -3.51
C ILE A 94 36.18 15.42 -4.39
N GLN A 95 36.43 15.43 -5.69
CA GLN A 95 35.51 14.87 -6.68
C GLN A 95 36.13 13.63 -7.32
N TRP A 96 35.42 12.51 -7.31
CA TRP A 96 35.87 11.28 -7.95
C TRP A 96 34.73 10.54 -8.67
N PRO A 97 35.03 9.73 -9.69
CA PRO A 97 34.02 8.89 -10.35
C PRO A 97 33.59 7.74 -9.42
N GLU A 98 32.30 7.66 -9.09
CA GLU A 98 31.71 6.49 -8.41
C GLU A 98 31.50 5.34 -9.40
N LEU A 99 30.93 5.65 -10.59
CA LEU A 99 30.73 4.70 -11.70
C LEU A 99 31.04 5.38 -13.05
N ARG A 100 31.64 4.62 -13.98
CA ARG A 100 31.92 5.07 -15.35
C ARG A 100 31.09 4.27 -16.34
N SER A 101 30.43 4.94 -17.28
CA SER A 101 29.76 4.25 -18.38
C SER A 101 30.72 3.94 -19.52
N PRO A 102 30.52 2.81 -20.23
CA PRO A 102 29.74 1.66 -19.77
C PRO A 102 30.39 0.97 -18.56
N VAL A 103 29.58 0.50 -17.62
CA VAL A 103 30.08 -0.31 -16.50
C VAL A 103 30.38 -1.72 -17.01
N ARG A 104 31.64 -2.15 -16.95
CA ARG A 104 32.09 -3.47 -17.41
C ARG A 104 32.80 -4.23 -16.30
N ALA A 105 32.52 -5.53 -16.22
CA ALA A 105 33.23 -6.42 -15.30
C ALA A 105 34.73 -6.40 -15.58
N GLY A 106 35.53 -6.30 -14.52
CA GLY A 106 36.99 -6.22 -14.59
C GLY A 106 37.57 -4.82 -14.73
N ASP A 107 36.76 -3.79 -15.01
CA ASP A 107 37.25 -2.42 -15.10
C ASP A 107 37.88 -1.97 -13.78
N GLN A 108 39.00 -1.26 -13.87
CA GLN A 108 39.66 -0.63 -12.73
C GLN A 108 39.97 0.83 -13.06
N TYR A 109 39.75 1.71 -12.09
CA TYR A 109 40.06 3.13 -12.25
C TYR A 109 40.53 3.75 -10.94
N THR A 110 41.50 4.65 -11.06
CA THR A 110 42.03 5.44 -9.95
C THR A 110 41.08 6.59 -9.64
N LEU A 111 40.71 6.74 -8.38
CA LEU A 111 39.85 7.81 -7.85
C LEU A 111 40.68 8.98 -7.35
N LEU A 112 41.76 8.65 -6.64
CA LEU A 112 42.70 9.58 -6.06
C LEU A 112 44.08 8.93 -6.08
N ASP A 113 45.07 9.66 -6.55
CA ASP A 113 46.48 9.29 -6.41
C ASP A 113 47.20 10.56 -5.96
N SER A 114 47.37 10.70 -4.64
CA SER A 114 47.92 11.91 -4.04
C SER A 114 49.30 11.61 -3.47
N THR A 115 50.27 12.45 -3.85
CA THR A 115 51.65 12.42 -3.38
C THR A 115 51.81 13.28 -2.13
N LEU A 116 52.43 12.70 -1.09
CA LEU A 116 52.77 13.27 0.23
C LEU A 116 51.87 14.39 0.76
N ILE A 117 50.92 14.03 1.60
CA ILE A 117 50.15 14.95 2.44
C ILE A 117 50.89 15.10 3.77
N GLU A 118 51.37 16.30 4.09
CA GLU A 118 51.97 16.58 5.40
C GLU A 118 50.94 16.39 6.52
N LEU A 119 51.32 15.62 7.53
CA LEU A 119 50.55 15.40 8.74
C LEU A 119 50.93 16.46 9.78
N PRO A 120 50.00 16.98 10.59
CA PRO A 120 50.32 17.89 11.69
C PRO A 120 50.94 17.18 12.89
N LYS A 121 51.50 15.97 12.69
CA LYS A 121 52.00 15.09 13.74
C LYS A 121 53.41 14.64 13.42
N ASP A 122 54.22 14.65 14.46
CA ASP A 122 55.52 13.99 14.55
C ASP A 122 55.27 12.58 15.14
N LEU A 123 55.27 11.55 14.29
CA LEU A 123 55.02 10.16 14.67
C LEU A 123 56.31 9.46 15.11
N ASP A 124 57.50 9.98 14.73
CA ASP A 124 58.79 9.33 15.01
C ASP A 124 59.70 10.09 15.99
N GLY A 125 59.28 11.27 16.45
CA GLY A 125 59.84 12.01 17.57
C GLY A 125 61.02 12.92 17.22
N ASP A 126 61.21 13.28 15.95
CA ASP A 126 62.32 14.15 15.50
C ASP A 126 62.01 15.65 15.48
N GLY A 127 60.81 16.02 15.93
CA GLY A 127 60.32 17.39 15.94
C GLY A 127 59.88 17.91 14.58
N LYS A 128 59.75 17.05 13.56
CA LYS A 128 59.21 17.40 12.24
C LYS A 128 57.89 16.69 11.98
N ASN A 129 57.12 17.27 11.07
CA ASN A 129 55.87 16.70 10.61
C ASN A 129 56.15 15.55 9.62
N ASP A 130 55.54 14.40 9.86
CA ASP A 130 55.55 13.28 8.94
C ASP A 130 54.60 13.51 7.76
N ALA A 131 54.65 12.62 6.77
CA ALA A 131 53.73 12.66 5.63
C ALA A 131 52.99 11.34 5.42
N VAL A 132 51.85 11.41 4.73
CA VAL A 132 51.09 10.23 4.29
C VAL A 132 50.93 10.23 2.78
N GLU A 133 51.09 9.06 2.17
CA GLU A 133 50.70 8.82 0.78
C GLU A 133 49.39 8.06 0.75
N VAL A 134 48.45 8.51 -0.09
CA VAL A 134 47.11 7.95 -0.19
C VAL A 134 46.79 7.64 -1.64
N ALA A 135 46.39 6.39 -1.89
CA ALA A 135 45.91 5.93 -3.18
C ALA A 135 44.51 5.32 -3.01
N VAL A 136 43.58 5.76 -3.85
CA VAL A 136 42.21 5.25 -3.90
C VAL A 136 41.92 4.76 -5.30
N TYR A 137 41.44 3.53 -5.42
CA TYR A 137 41.02 2.96 -6.70
C TYR A 137 39.76 2.11 -6.53
N ALA A 138 38.97 2.04 -7.59
CA ALA A 138 37.78 1.20 -7.67
C ALA A 138 37.96 0.12 -8.73
N ARG A 139 37.38 -1.05 -8.48
CA ARG A 139 37.35 -2.19 -9.39
C ARG A 139 35.93 -2.71 -9.51
N VAL A 140 35.43 -2.80 -10.74
CA VAL A 140 34.16 -3.46 -11.04
C VAL A 140 34.42 -4.96 -11.06
N VAL A 141 33.80 -5.70 -10.15
CA VAL A 141 33.96 -7.15 -10.05
C VAL A 141 33.12 -7.84 -11.12
N GLY A 142 31.88 -7.38 -11.30
CA GLY A 142 30.94 -7.91 -12.29
C GLY A 142 29.57 -8.20 -11.69
N SER A 143 28.79 -9.00 -12.42
CA SER A 143 27.43 -9.36 -12.02
C SER A 143 27.40 -10.41 -10.91
N GLU A 144 26.55 -10.21 -9.91
CA GLU A 144 26.30 -11.14 -8.81
C GLU A 144 24.79 -11.20 -8.50
N VAL A 145 24.28 -12.39 -8.18
CA VAL A 145 22.91 -12.56 -7.69
C VAL A 145 22.93 -12.42 -6.17
N LEU A 146 22.36 -11.34 -5.65
CA LEU A 146 22.29 -11.08 -4.22
C LEU A 146 20.99 -11.65 -3.64
N PRO A 147 21.05 -12.56 -2.64
CA PRO A 147 19.85 -12.98 -1.94
C PRO A 147 19.32 -11.85 -1.06
N SER A 148 18.04 -11.52 -1.19
CA SER A 148 17.32 -10.63 -0.27
C SER A 148 16.14 -11.35 0.36
N GLN A 149 16.07 -11.33 1.69
CA GLN A 149 14.90 -11.87 2.42
C GLN A 149 13.62 -11.11 2.07
N ARG A 150 13.72 -9.83 1.70
CA ARG A 150 12.57 -8.96 1.40
C ARG A 150 12.20 -8.92 -0.08
N PHE A 151 13.15 -9.13 -0.98
CA PHE A 151 12.95 -8.92 -2.43
C PHE A 151 13.17 -10.17 -3.29
N GLY A 152 13.54 -11.30 -2.68
CA GLY A 152 14.06 -12.44 -3.41
C GLY A 152 15.45 -12.17 -4.00
N PRO A 153 15.91 -13.00 -4.94
CA PRO A 153 17.18 -12.80 -5.63
C PRO A 153 17.19 -11.50 -6.44
N LEU A 154 18.28 -10.72 -6.35
CA LEU A 154 18.48 -9.48 -7.09
C LEU A 154 19.73 -9.58 -7.98
N ASP A 155 19.57 -9.34 -9.28
CA ASP A 155 20.68 -9.23 -10.22
C ASP A 155 21.40 -7.90 -10.02
N SER A 156 22.63 -7.97 -9.50
CA SER A 156 23.41 -6.82 -9.09
C SER A 156 24.77 -6.76 -9.77
N VAL A 157 25.42 -5.59 -9.74
CA VAL A 157 26.82 -5.40 -10.14
C VAL A 157 27.62 -4.96 -8.91
N ARG A 158 28.69 -5.70 -8.56
CA ARG A 158 29.55 -5.36 -7.43
C ARG A 158 30.74 -4.50 -7.86
N VAL A 159 30.99 -3.44 -7.10
CA VAL A 159 32.17 -2.58 -7.22
C VAL A 159 32.89 -2.54 -5.89
N ASP A 160 34.19 -2.85 -5.91
CA ASP A 160 35.06 -2.81 -4.74
C ASP A 160 35.95 -1.56 -4.84
N THR A 161 35.90 -0.71 -3.81
CA THR A 161 36.76 0.47 -3.66
C THR A 161 37.79 0.20 -2.57
N PHE A 162 39.04 0.55 -2.84
CA PHE A 162 40.17 0.33 -1.95
C PHE A 162 40.81 1.67 -1.64
N ILE A 163 41.03 1.94 -0.35
CA ILE A 163 41.75 3.10 0.14
C ILE A 163 43.01 2.57 0.79
N ARG A 164 44.17 2.91 0.23
CA ARG A 164 45.48 2.51 0.74
C ARG A 164 46.23 3.74 1.21
N ALA A 165 46.79 3.66 2.40
CA ALA A 165 47.62 4.72 2.95
C ALA A 165 48.92 4.16 3.53
N ARG A 166 50.00 4.93 3.42
CA ARG A 166 51.27 4.64 4.11
C ARG A 166 51.91 5.92 4.63
N ALA A 167 52.40 5.87 5.85
CA ALA A 167 53.15 6.99 6.44
C ALA A 167 54.62 6.96 6.00
N LYS A 168 55.20 8.14 5.81
CA LYS A 168 56.61 8.38 5.54
C LYS A 168 57.20 9.14 6.72
N LEU A 169 58.09 8.45 7.43
CA LEU A 169 58.68 8.91 8.68
C LEU A 169 59.92 9.77 8.41
N THR A 170 60.00 10.97 8.99
CA THR A 170 61.05 11.97 8.71
C THR A 170 62.43 11.61 9.25
N LEU A 171 62.51 10.98 10.43
CA LEU A 171 63.74 10.59 11.10
C LEU A 171 64.39 9.38 10.44
N SER A 172 63.59 8.33 10.25
CA SER A 172 64.09 7.03 9.80
C SER A 172 64.22 6.95 8.27
N LYS A 173 63.46 7.78 7.53
CA LYS A 173 63.24 7.66 6.08
C LYS A 173 62.72 6.27 5.66
N ILE A 174 62.19 5.50 6.61
CA ILE A 174 61.58 4.18 6.38
C ILE A 174 60.09 4.40 6.10
N GLU A 175 59.56 3.71 5.10
CA GLU A 175 58.13 3.71 4.81
C GLU A 175 57.41 2.76 5.78
N ALA A 176 56.36 3.25 6.43
CA ALA A 176 55.52 2.41 7.28
C ALA A 176 54.74 1.38 6.43
N PRO A 177 54.28 0.27 7.03
CA PRO A 177 53.39 -0.68 6.34
C PRO A 177 52.15 0.01 5.75
N VAL A 178 51.71 -0.45 4.59
CA VAL A 178 50.47 0.01 3.97
C VAL A 178 49.29 -0.47 4.80
N VAL A 179 48.41 0.45 5.16
CA VAL A 179 47.10 0.15 5.71
C VAL A 179 46.04 0.25 4.62
N GLU A 180 45.04 -0.62 4.66
CA GLU A 180 43.97 -0.68 3.66
C GLU A 180 42.59 -0.62 4.35
N ALA A 181 41.72 0.25 3.85
CA ALA A 181 40.28 0.19 4.05
C ALA A 181 39.60 -0.21 2.73
N ARG A 182 38.43 -0.84 2.83
CA ARG A 182 37.72 -1.37 1.66
C ARG A 182 36.24 -1.09 1.75
N ALA A 183 35.64 -0.61 0.67
CA ALA A 183 34.19 -0.56 0.50
C ALA A 183 33.76 -1.50 -0.63
N LYS A 184 32.69 -2.26 -0.43
CA LYS A 184 32.07 -3.13 -1.44
C LYS A 184 30.64 -2.66 -1.63
N VAL A 185 30.24 -2.35 -2.85
CA VAL A 185 28.90 -1.80 -3.14
C VAL A 185 28.25 -2.62 -4.24
N TRP A 186 27.00 -3.03 -4.03
CA TRP A 186 26.20 -3.76 -4.99
C TRP A 186 25.11 -2.85 -5.56
N TYR A 187 25.12 -2.69 -6.88
CA TYR A 187 24.16 -1.86 -7.61
C TYR A 187 23.15 -2.71 -8.37
N VAL A 188 21.87 -2.35 -8.32
CA VAL A 188 20.82 -2.96 -9.14
C VAL A 188 20.22 -1.90 -10.05
N GLN A 189 19.96 -2.28 -11.29
CA GLN A 189 19.38 -1.38 -12.28
C GLN A 189 18.06 -0.76 -11.79
N SER A 190 17.93 0.55 -11.96
CA SER A 190 16.83 1.40 -11.51
C SER A 190 16.63 1.51 -10.00
N LEU A 191 17.31 0.70 -9.19
CA LEU A 191 17.24 0.76 -7.73
C LEU A 191 18.42 1.52 -7.11
N GLY A 192 19.62 1.47 -7.68
CA GLY A 192 20.79 2.03 -7.00
C GLY A 192 21.50 1.02 -6.11
N ILE A 193 22.05 1.49 -5.00
CA ILE A 193 22.78 0.68 -4.03
C ILE A 193 21.79 -0.23 -3.28
N VAL A 194 21.94 -1.55 -3.38
CA VAL A 194 21.11 -2.52 -2.67
C VAL A 194 21.81 -3.17 -1.48
N ARG A 195 23.15 -3.11 -1.46
CA ARG A 195 23.99 -3.52 -0.34
C ARG A 195 25.28 -2.72 -0.39
N GLN A 196 25.81 -2.39 0.78
CA GLN A 196 27.18 -1.93 0.91
C GLN A 196 27.86 -2.55 2.14
N THR A 197 29.16 -2.80 2.03
CA THR A 197 29.99 -3.22 3.15
C THR A 197 31.21 -2.32 3.23
N ILE A 198 31.46 -1.71 4.38
CA ILE A 198 32.62 -0.85 4.64
C ILE A 198 33.48 -1.53 5.70
N GLU A 199 34.71 -1.86 5.32
CA GLU A 199 35.74 -2.42 6.19
C GLU A 199 36.75 -1.30 6.50
N GLU A 200 36.84 -0.91 7.77
CA GLU A 200 37.80 0.10 8.22
C GLU A 200 39.23 -0.46 8.34
N VAL A 201 40.18 0.45 8.46
CA VAL A 201 41.55 0.11 8.85
C VAL A 201 41.54 -0.53 10.25
N PRO A 202 42.34 -1.59 10.50
CA PRO A 202 42.48 -2.16 11.84
C PRO A 202 42.94 -1.12 12.88
N ASP A 203 42.37 -1.19 14.08
CA ASP A 203 42.79 -0.43 15.25
C ASP A 203 44.14 -0.93 15.80
N THR A 204 44.63 -0.29 16.86
CA THR A 204 45.90 -0.65 17.52
C THR A 204 45.91 -2.07 18.10
N ASN A 205 44.75 -2.70 18.29
CA ASN A 205 44.60 -4.08 18.75
C ASN A 205 44.45 -5.06 17.58
N GLY A 206 44.54 -4.60 16.34
CA GLY A 206 44.34 -5.40 15.12
C GLY A 206 42.87 -5.75 14.86
N LEU A 207 41.93 -5.10 15.53
CA LEU A 207 40.49 -5.25 15.28
C LEU A 207 40.07 -4.25 14.22
N ARG A 208 39.32 -4.69 13.22
CA ARG A 208 38.71 -3.79 12.23
C ARG A 208 37.21 -3.73 12.41
N ARG A 209 36.62 -2.56 12.21
CA ARG A 209 35.17 -2.42 12.18
C ARG A 209 34.65 -2.70 10.79
N VAL A 210 33.57 -3.47 10.72
CA VAL A 210 32.87 -3.81 9.49
C VAL A 210 31.43 -3.38 9.62
N TYR A 211 31.01 -2.55 8.68
CA TYR A 211 29.63 -2.12 8.55
C TYR A 211 29.03 -2.81 7.33
N THR A 212 27.87 -3.41 7.46
CA THR A 212 27.09 -3.90 6.32
C THR A 212 25.72 -3.29 6.36
N GLU A 213 25.33 -2.63 5.27
CA GLU A 213 23.99 -2.10 5.07
C GLU A 213 23.32 -2.84 3.91
N GLN A 214 22.08 -3.28 4.10
CA GLN A 214 21.28 -3.96 3.09
C GLN A 214 19.95 -3.23 2.90
N LEU A 215 19.56 -3.03 1.64
CA LEU A 215 18.33 -2.32 1.29
C LEU A 215 17.13 -3.08 1.83
N SER A 216 16.28 -2.38 2.58
CA SER A 216 15.02 -2.89 3.10
C SER A 216 13.80 -2.31 2.39
N SER A 217 13.90 -1.10 1.86
CA SER A 217 12.85 -0.49 1.03
C SER A 217 13.39 0.65 0.17
N PHE A 218 12.72 0.90 -0.95
CA PHE A 218 13.02 1.97 -1.89
C PHE A 218 11.73 2.67 -2.32
N GLN A 219 11.76 3.99 -2.31
CA GLN A 219 10.69 4.85 -2.78
C GLN A 219 11.25 5.89 -3.75
N ALA A 220 10.64 6.04 -4.91
CA ALA A 220 10.77 7.17 -5.80
C ALA A 220 9.37 7.67 -6.19
N LYS A 221 9.29 8.93 -6.63
CA LYS A 221 8.03 9.66 -6.85
C LYS A 221 6.88 8.82 -7.44
N ASP A 222 7.14 8.09 -8.51
CA ASP A 222 6.17 7.30 -9.27
C ASP A 222 6.40 5.78 -9.20
N ARG A 223 7.41 5.31 -8.46
CA ARG A 223 7.83 3.90 -8.44
C ARG A 223 8.48 3.53 -7.11
N GLY A 224 8.42 2.27 -6.70
CA GLY A 224 9.10 1.83 -5.49
C GLY A 224 9.34 0.33 -5.47
N LEU A 225 10.04 -0.13 -4.44
CA LEU A 225 10.26 -1.54 -4.18
C LEU A 225 10.22 -1.79 -2.68
N GLY A 226 9.47 -2.82 -2.28
CA GLY A 226 9.35 -3.22 -0.89
C GLY A 226 8.18 -2.56 -0.18
N PHE A 227 8.32 -2.44 1.13
CA PHE A 227 7.31 -1.83 1.98
C PHE A 227 7.91 -0.70 2.80
N THR A 228 7.11 0.32 3.10
CA THR A 228 7.49 1.32 4.10
C THR A 228 7.37 0.75 5.50
N ASP A 229 8.07 1.37 6.45
CA ASP A 229 7.71 1.19 7.84
C ASP A 229 6.29 1.69 8.11
N LEU A 230 5.77 1.34 9.28
CA LEU A 230 4.53 1.91 9.78
C LEU A 230 4.76 3.39 10.07
N VAL A 231 4.08 4.23 9.32
CA VAL A 231 4.11 5.68 9.53
C VAL A 231 2.80 6.09 10.19
N PRO A 232 2.83 6.53 11.47
CA PRO A 232 1.63 7.04 12.11
C PRO A 232 1.11 8.25 11.33
N LEU A 233 -0.17 8.22 10.97
CA LEU A 233 -0.83 9.34 10.32
C LEU A 233 -1.01 10.46 11.34
N ARG A 234 -0.50 11.64 11.00
CA ARG A 234 -0.55 12.83 11.86
C ARG A 234 -1.36 13.92 11.17
N LEU A 235 -2.18 14.61 11.95
CA LEU A 235 -2.86 15.81 11.47
C LEU A 235 -1.82 16.86 11.03
N PRO A 236 -2.11 17.63 9.97
CA PRO A 236 -1.26 18.74 9.54
C PRO A 236 -0.87 19.67 10.69
N ALA A 237 0.31 20.29 10.58
CA ALA A 237 0.83 21.21 11.61
C ALA A 237 0.00 22.50 11.75
N ASP A 238 -0.82 22.81 10.75
CA ASP A 238 -1.76 23.93 10.70
C ASP A 238 -3.21 23.51 11.00
N PHE A 239 -3.45 22.24 11.35
CA PHE A 239 -4.80 21.75 11.59
C PHE A 239 -5.43 22.37 12.86
N PRO A 240 -6.67 22.90 12.78
CA PRO A 240 -7.33 23.50 13.93
C PRO A 240 -7.73 22.45 14.97
N GLY A 241 -7.34 22.65 16.23
CA GLY A 241 -7.61 21.75 17.36
C GLY A 241 -6.33 21.16 17.92
N THR A 242 -5.81 20.11 17.30
CA THR A 242 -4.61 19.39 17.75
C THR A 242 -3.60 19.15 16.61
N PRO A 243 -2.88 20.20 16.17
CA PRO A 243 -1.92 20.06 15.08
C PRO A 243 -0.80 19.06 15.40
N GLY A 244 -0.40 18.26 14.41
CA GLY A 244 0.65 17.24 14.55
C GLY A 244 0.28 16.00 15.39
N GLN A 245 -0.93 15.96 15.94
CA GLN A 245 -1.41 14.82 16.72
C GLN A 245 -1.56 13.59 15.82
N THR A 246 -1.12 12.44 16.32
CA THR A 246 -1.38 11.16 15.66
C THR A 246 -2.86 10.81 15.74
N LEU A 247 -3.41 10.29 14.64
CA LEU A 247 -4.78 9.82 14.57
C LEU A 247 -4.97 8.54 15.39
N SER A 248 -6.08 8.44 16.12
CA SER A 248 -6.48 7.22 16.84
C SER A 248 -7.68 6.53 16.18
N SER A 249 -7.78 5.23 16.41
CA SER A 249 -8.66 4.30 15.70
C SER A 249 -10.15 4.37 16.02
N THR A 250 -10.55 5.02 17.12
CA THR A 250 -11.76 4.64 17.88
C THR A 250 -13.11 4.75 17.16
N SER A 251 -13.22 5.34 15.96
CA SER A 251 -14.46 5.37 15.17
C SER A 251 -14.24 5.75 13.69
N ASN A 252 -13.20 5.23 13.03
CA ASN A 252 -12.90 5.66 11.66
C ASN A 252 -13.50 4.72 10.61
N LEU A 253 -14.38 5.25 9.77
CA LEU A 253 -14.77 4.65 8.49
C LEU A 253 -13.78 5.10 7.42
N ALA A 254 -13.44 4.23 6.47
CA ALA A 254 -12.58 4.64 5.39
C ALA A 254 -13.11 4.21 4.01
N LEU A 255 -13.06 5.15 3.06
CA LEU A 255 -13.81 5.13 1.81
C LEU A 255 -12.92 5.57 0.65
N ARG A 256 -13.07 4.95 -0.53
CA ARG A 256 -12.32 5.35 -1.72
C ARG A 256 -13.05 6.46 -2.47
N ALA A 257 -12.37 7.55 -2.82
CA ALA A 257 -12.92 8.64 -3.62
C ALA A 257 -11.80 9.44 -4.29
N GLY A 258 -12.06 10.10 -5.43
CA GLY A 258 -11.09 10.97 -6.11
C GLY A 258 -9.76 10.33 -6.50
N GLY A 259 -9.70 9.00 -6.61
CA GLY A 259 -8.46 8.23 -6.80
C GLY A 259 -7.65 7.99 -5.51
N GLY A 260 -7.99 8.65 -4.41
CA GLY A 260 -7.42 8.46 -3.08
C GLY A 260 -8.41 7.77 -2.13
N ALA A 261 -8.34 8.14 -0.85
CA ALA A 261 -9.33 7.73 0.14
C ALA A 261 -9.59 8.76 1.23
N PHE A 262 -10.77 8.63 1.84
CA PHE A 262 -11.18 9.38 3.00
C PHE A 262 -11.17 8.52 4.24
N LEU A 263 -10.69 9.08 5.35
CA LEU A 263 -10.91 8.58 6.69
C LEU A 263 -11.91 9.51 7.37
N VAL A 264 -12.96 8.93 7.91
CA VAL A 264 -14.08 9.64 8.53
C VAL A 264 -14.18 9.19 9.98
N ASN A 265 -13.84 10.07 10.91
CA ASN A 265 -14.18 9.88 12.32
C ASN A 265 -15.47 10.66 12.62
N GLY A 266 -16.60 9.94 12.62
CA GLY A 266 -17.92 10.51 12.92
C GLY A 266 -18.16 10.85 14.39
N ASN A 267 -17.20 10.57 15.28
CA ASN A 267 -17.30 10.84 16.71
C ASN A 267 -16.10 11.63 17.23
N TYR A 268 -15.41 12.39 16.37
CA TYR A 268 -14.24 13.17 16.78
C TYR A 268 -14.61 14.20 17.86
N SER A 269 -15.75 14.87 17.71
CA SER A 269 -16.45 15.55 18.79
C SER A 269 -17.96 15.37 18.65
N TYR A 270 -18.73 15.73 19.68
CA TYR A 270 -20.19 15.68 19.64
C TYR A 270 -20.81 16.45 18.46
N GLU A 271 -20.10 17.44 17.90
CA GLU A 271 -20.64 18.36 16.88
C GLU A 271 -19.90 18.28 15.53
N LYS A 272 -18.75 17.61 15.46
CA LYS A 272 -17.89 17.63 14.27
C LYS A 272 -17.37 16.24 13.92
N ALA A 273 -17.47 15.90 12.64
CA ALA A 273 -16.75 14.78 12.06
C ALA A 273 -15.36 15.24 11.65
N LEU A 274 -14.33 14.42 11.91
CA LEU A 274 -13.00 14.61 11.32
C LEU A 274 -12.95 13.85 10.00
N LEU A 275 -12.66 14.56 8.93
CA LEU A 275 -12.46 14.01 7.60
C LEU A 275 -11.00 14.19 7.19
N ILE A 276 -10.39 13.13 6.66
CA ILE A 276 -8.99 13.14 6.24
C ILE A 276 -8.91 12.56 4.86
N HIS A 277 -8.36 13.31 3.91
CA HIS A 277 -8.09 12.84 2.57
C HIS A 277 -6.65 12.35 2.47
N LEU A 278 -6.51 11.11 2.03
CA LEU A 278 -5.25 10.53 1.59
C LEU A 278 -5.20 10.58 0.07
N SER A 279 -4.13 11.17 -0.48
CA SER A 279 -3.81 11.06 -1.91
C SER A 279 -3.82 9.59 -2.35
N PRO A 280 -3.91 9.33 -3.66
CA PRO A 280 -3.57 8.03 -4.21
C PRO A 280 -2.23 7.51 -3.62
N GLN A 281 -1.22 8.36 -3.48
CA GLN A 281 0.09 7.99 -2.95
C GLN A 281 0.08 7.71 -1.44
N GLY A 282 -1.04 7.81 -0.74
CA GLY A 282 -1.17 7.60 0.69
C GLY A 282 -0.59 8.74 1.54
N ALA A 283 -0.23 9.87 0.93
CA ALA A 283 0.11 11.08 1.68
C ALA A 283 -1.19 11.74 2.18
N LEU A 284 -1.16 12.32 3.37
CA LEU A 284 -2.27 13.12 3.86
C LEU A 284 -2.26 14.48 3.14
N ASP A 285 -3.27 14.72 2.31
CA ASP A 285 -3.37 15.93 1.50
C ASP A 285 -4.25 16.99 2.17
N ALA A 286 -5.27 16.55 2.91
CA ALA A 286 -6.21 17.43 3.58
C ALA A 286 -6.75 16.79 4.85
N ALA A 287 -7.05 17.63 5.84
CA ALA A 287 -7.83 17.27 7.00
C ALA A 287 -8.83 18.40 7.30
N LEU A 288 -10.08 18.04 7.61
CA LEU A 288 -11.17 18.98 7.86
C LEU A 288 -12.01 18.53 9.07
N LEU A 289 -12.40 19.48 9.91
CA LEU A 289 -13.52 19.29 10.84
C LEU A 289 -14.81 19.77 10.16
N SER A 290 -15.76 18.86 9.96
CA SER A 290 -17.02 19.14 9.25
C SER A 290 -18.22 18.96 10.18
N ASN A 291 -18.93 20.06 10.44
CA ASN A 291 -20.21 20.02 11.15
C ASN A 291 -21.30 19.49 10.22
N GLU A 292 -21.23 19.84 8.94
CA GLU A 292 -22.19 19.45 7.92
C GLU A 292 -22.20 17.95 7.70
N LEU A 293 -21.03 17.31 7.70
CA LEU A 293 -20.91 15.85 7.60
C LEU A 293 -21.50 15.15 8.83
N GLN A 294 -21.22 15.68 10.03
CA GLN A 294 -21.79 15.17 11.28
C GLN A 294 -23.32 15.24 11.27
N GLN A 295 -23.87 16.37 10.83
CA GLN A 295 -25.31 16.59 10.77
C GLN A 295 -26.00 15.82 9.64
N ALA A 296 -25.31 15.62 8.52
CA ALA A 296 -25.83 14.81 7.41
C ALA A 296 -26.04 13.37 7.87
N GLY A 297 -25.07 12.82 8.62
CA GLY A 297 -25.13 11.45 9.11
C GLY A 297 -25.29 10.44 7.97
N GLY A 298 -25.92 9.30 8.28
CA GLY A 298 -26.20 8.26 7.29
C GLY A 298 -24.96 7.50 6.83
N THR A 299 -25.09 6.80 5.70
CA THR A 299 -23.96 6.08 5.09
C THR A 299 -23.28 6.97 4.06
N LEU A 300 -21.97 6.80 3.93
CA LEU A 300 -21.16 7.53 2.96
C LEU A 300 -20.75 6.62 1.80
N LEU A 301 -20.83 7.14 0.58
CA LEU A 301 -20.27 6.54 -0.63
C LEU A 301 -19.22 7.49 -1.21
N GLY A 302 -18.09 6.96 -1.66
CA GLY A 302 -17.08 7.74 -2.37
C GLY A 302 -17.25 7.65 -3.89
N HIS A 303 -16.98 8.76 -4.58
CA HIS A 303 -17.00 8.86 -6.03
C HIS A 303 -15.82 9.69 -6.55
N ALA A 304 -15.71 9.86 -7.87
CA ALA A 304 -14.56 10.52 -8.50
C ALA A 304 -14.39 12.02 -8.11
N GLU A 305 -15.45 12.66 -7.63
CA GLU A 305 -15.48 14.10 -7.31
C GLU A 305 -15.59 14.37 -5.80
N GLY A 306 -15.69 13.34 -4.95
CA GLY A 306 -15.91 13.52 -3.52
C GLY A 306 -16.69 12.39 -2.83
N LEU A 307 -17.51 12.77 -1.85
CA LEU A 307 -18.34 11.87 -1.05
C LEU A 307 -19.82 12.21 -1.21
N LEU A 308 -20.67 11.19 -1.12
CA LEU A 308 -22.12 11.30 -1.06
C LEU A 308 -22.60 10.73 0.28
N SER A 309 -23.22 11.56 1.11
CA SER A 309 -23.99 11.12 2.28
C SER A 309 -25.40 10.76 1.87
N ILE A 310 -25.85 9.61 2.36
CA ILE A 310 -27.17 9.03 2.13
C ILE A 310 -27.78 8.76 3.50
N ARG A 311 -28.69 9.64 3.93
CA ARG A 311 -29.42 9.49 5.18
C ARG A 311 -30.76 8.81 4.91
N GLU A 312 -30.94 7.69 5.60
CA GLU A 312 -32.14 6.86 5.54
C GLU A 312 -33.05 7.18 6.73
N GLY A 313 -34.36 7.13 6.52
CA GLY A 313 -35.37 7.33 7.55
C GLY A 313 -36.59 6.41 7.36
N GLY A 314 -36.35 5.14 6.99
CA GLY A 314 -37.43 4.24 6.58
C GLY A 314 -38.09 4.74 5.29
N PHE A 315 -39.33 5.23 5.38
CA PHE A 315 -40.01 5.91 4.25
C PHE A 315 -39.93 7.42 4.25
N ASP A 316 -39.27 8.02 5.23
CA ASP A 316 -38.88 9.40 5.03
C ASP A 316 -38.02 9.46 3.76
N PRO A 317 -38.27 10.44 2.88
CA PRO A 317 -37.51 10.56 1.66
C PRO A 317 -36.01 10.51 1.96
N ILE A 318 -35.28 9.68 1.22
CA ILE A 318 -33.83 9.55 1.39
C ILE A 318 -33.20 10.92 1.15
N GLN A 319 -32.41 11.39 2.11
CA GLN A 319 -31.72 12.66 1.97
C GLN A 319 -30.33 12.43 1.42
N LEU A 320 -30.00 13.15 0.34
CA LEU A 320 -28.70 13.15 -0.30
C LEU A 320 -27.96 14.44 0.01
N ARG A 321 -26.66 14.32 0.29
CA ARG A 321 -25.75 15.46 0.40
C ARG A 321 -24.39 15.15 -0.20
N ASN A 322 -23.96 15.97 -1.17
CA ASN A 322 -22.64 15.85 -1.79
C ASN A 322 -21.60 16.65 -1.00
N PHE A 323 -20.40 16.09 -0.90
CA PHE A 323 -19.20 16.72 -0.38
C PHE A 323 -18.10 16.63 -1.43
N ASP A 324 -17.33 17.69 -1.59
CA ASP A 324 -16.18 17.72 -2.51
C ASP A 324 -14.98 16.92 -1.99
N LEU A 325 -13.88 16.89 -2.75
CA LEU A 325 -12.64 16.22 -2.34
C LEU A 325 -11.95 16.84 -1.12
N GLN A 326 -12.41 18.01 -0.68
CA GLN A 326 -11.96 18.67 0.55
C GLN A 326 -12.90 18.40 1.72
N GLY A 327 -14.01 17.69 1.51
CA GLY A 327 -15.02 17.40 2.54
C GLY A 327 -16.02 18.51 2.79
N ARG A 328 -16.04 19.55 1.95
CA ARG A 328 -16.99 20.66 2.08
C ARG A 328 -18.26 20.30 1.34
N SER A 329 -19.41 20.74 1.87
CA SER A 329 -20.69 20.57 1.17
C SER A 329 -20.56 21.19 -0.23
N ALA A 330 -20.65 20.36 -1.27
CA ALA A 330 -20.54 20.82 -2.65
C ALA A 330 -21.76 21.67 -3.03
N ASP A 331 -22.90 21.39 -2.39
CA ASP A 331 -24.16 22.07 -2.59
C ASP A 331 -24.46 23.00 -1.39
N SER A 332 -24.82 24.26 -1.68
CA SER A 332 -25.34 25.21 -0.68
C SER A 332 -26.86 25.10 -0.47
N THR A 333 -27.52 24.25 -1.25
CA THR A 333 -28.97 24.01 -1.21
C THR A 333 -29.35 22.99 -0.13
N ALA A 334 -30.65 22.95 0.20
CA ALA A 334 -31.21 21.92 1.08
C ALA A 334 -30.89 20.49 0.58
N PRO A 335 -30.84 19.49 1.47
CA PRO A 335 -30.64 18.09 1.08
C PRO A 335 -31.65 17.68 0.01
N GLN A 336 -31.20 16.99 -1.03
CA GLN A 336 -32.10 16.46 -2.06
C GLN A 336 -32.82 15.23 -1.52
N THR A 337 -34.07 15.04 -1.92
CA THR A 337 -34.92 13.95 -1.41
C THR A 337 -35.29 12.95 -2.50
N ILE A 338 -35.11 11.66 -2.24
CA ILE A 338 -35.60 10.57 -3.10
C ILE A 338 -36.78 9.86 -2.43
N ASP A 339 -37.91 9.79 -3.14
CA ASP A 339 -39.06 8.97 -2.73
C ASP A 339 -39.00 7.58 -3.38
N LEU A 340 -38.93 6.55 -2.54
CA LEU A 340 -38.85 5.15 -2.94
C LEU A 340 -40.22 4.47 -3.08
N ARG A 341 -41.33 5.16 -2.80
CA ARG A 341 -42.69 4.59 -2.89
C ARG A 341 -43.15 4.36 -4.32
N LEU A 342 -42.49 4.98 -5.30
CA LEU A 342 -42.87 4.91 -6.72
C LEU A 342 -44.35 5.30 -6.95
N GLY A 343 -44.90 6.16 -6.10
CA GLY A 343 -46.31 6.55 -6.15
C GLY A 343 -47.30 5.52 -5.59
N ASP A 344 -46.84 4.42 -4.98
CA ASP A 344 -47.70 3.42 -4.33
C ASP A 344 -48.17 3.92 -2.95
N PRO A 345 -49.46 4.27 -2.79
CA PRO A 345 -49.99 4.74 -1.52
C PRO A 345 -50.17 3.62 -0.48
N THR A 346 -50.08 2.34 -0.88
CA THR A 346 -50.24 1.19 0.01
C THR A 346 -48.91 0.63 0.52
N ALA A 347 -47.79 1.25 0.14
CA ALA A 347 -46.47 0.95 0.65
C ALA A 347 -46.36 1.26 2.15
N ILE A 348 -45.88 0.30 2.93
CA ILE A 348 -45.89 0.35 4.41
C ILE A 348 -44.61 -0.14 5.10
N GLU A 349 -43.66 -0.77 4.38
CA GLU A 349 -42.26 -0.92 4.84
C GLU A 349 -41.22 -0.90 3.69
N GLY A 350 -40.06 -0.29 3.95
CA GLY A 350 -38.90 -0.24 3.05
C GLY A 350 -37.65 -0.64 3.85
N ASP A 351 -37.34 -1.93 3.86
CA ASP A 351 -36.54 -2.51 4.96
C ASP A 351 -35.07 -2.76 4.59
N LYS A 352 -34.75 -2.80 3.29
CA LYS A 352 -33.40 -3.10 2.79
C LYS A 352 -33.09 -2.21 1.61
N LEU A 353 -32.11 -1.33 1.80
CA LEU A 353 -31.58 -0.43 0.79
C LEU A 353 -30.11 -0.75 0.56
N GLU A 354 -29.76 -1.11 -0.66
CA GLU A 354 -28.38 -1.21 -1.11
C GLU A 354 -28.12 -0.13 -2.14
N LYS A 355 -26.88 0.33 -2.15
CA LYS A 355 -26.49 1.56 -2.85
C LYS A 355 -25.11 1.42 -3.45
N ALA A 356 -24.98 1.86 -4.69
CA ALA A 356 -23.72 1.92 -5.39
C ALA A 356 -23.69 3.18 -6.25
N ILE A 357 -22.50 3.71 -6.50
CA ILE A 357 -22.32 4.92 -7.27
C ILE A 357 -21.33 4.64 -8.40
N ASP A 358 -21.64 5.15 -9.60
CA ASP A 358 -20.72 5.17 -10.73
C ASP A 358 -20.68 6.57 -11.31
N GLY A 359 -19.56 7.27 -11.03
CA GLY A 359 -19.32 8.63 -11.48
C GLY A 359 -20.42 9.61 -11.05
N ARG A 360 -21.41 9.81 -11.91
CA ARG A 360 -22.52 10.77 -11.75
C ARG A 360 -23.83 10.13 -11.31
N GLN A 361 -23.96 8.81 -11.31
CA GLN A 361 -25.22 8.12 -11.07
C GLN A 361 -25.19 7.35 -9.75
N LEU A 362 -26.19 7.58 -8.91
CA LEU A 362 -26.49 6.76 -7.73
C LEU A 362 -27.46 5.66 -8.16
N TRP A 363 -27.08 4.41 -7.96
CA TRP A 363 -27.96 3.26 -8.11
C TRP A 363 -28.45 2.82 -6.74
N LEU A 364 -29.76 2.63 -6.65
CA LEU A 364 -30.42 2.10 -5.46
C LEU A 364 -31.14 0.81 -5.84
N VAL A 365 -30.99 -0.21 -4.99
CA VAL A 365 -31.89 -1.37 -4.98
C VAL A 365 -32.55 -1.44 -3.61
N TRP A 366 -33.88 -1.56 -3.59
CA TRP A 366 -34.64 -1.59 -2.36
C TRP A 366 -35.82 -2.54 -2.41
N THR A 367 -36.21 -3.02 -1.25
CA THR A 367 -37.46 -3.77 -1.08
C THR A 367 -38.60 -2.81 -0.75
N LEU A 368 -39.69 -2.90 -1.50
CA LEU A 368 -40.95 -2.23 -1.22
C LEU A 368 -41.97 -3.27 -0.74
N ILE A 369 -42.53 -3.07 0.45
CA ILE A 369 -43.60 -3.91 1.00
C ILE A 369 -44.91 -3.15 0.91
N SER A 370 -45.85 -3.70 0.15
CA SER A 370 -47.17 -3.10 -0.09
C SER A 370 -48.30 -4.01 0.39
N ARG A 371 -49.42 -3.42 0.82
CA ARG A 371 -50.64 -4.18 1.11
C ARG A 371 -51.33 -4.57 -0.19
N THR A 372 -51.74 -5.84 -0.31
CA THR A 372 -52.48 -6.29 -1.49
C THR A 372 -53.95 -5.84 -1.43
N ALA A 373 -54.53 -5.53 -2.59
CA ALA A 373 -55.89 -5.00 -2.71
C ALA A 373 -56.99 -5.96 -2.20
N ASP A 374 -56.71 -7.27 -2.18
CA ASP A 374 -57.65 -8.32 -1.76
C ASP A 374 -57.67 -8.56 -0.24
N SER A 375 -56.92 -7.79 0.53
CA SER A 375 -56.91 -7.91 1.99
C SER A 375 -58.23 -7.43 2.60
N LYS A 376 -59.00 -8.35 3.21
CA LYS A 376 -60.13 -7.96 4.07
C LYS A 376 -59.59 -7.19 5.29
N PRO A 377 -60.38 -6.28 5.91
CA PRO A 377 -60.01 -5.69 7.19
C PRO A 377 -59.66 -6.80 8.20
N GLY A 378 -58.37 -6.89 8.58
CA GLY A 378 -57.84 -7.93 9.48
C GLY A 378 -57.04 -9.06 8.82
N ASP A 379 -57.03 -9.20 7.49
CA ASP A 379 -56.16 -10.13 6.75
C ASP A 379 -54.95 -9.37 6.19
N PHE A 380 -53.80 -9.48 6.85
CA PHE A 380 -52.59 -8.74 6.47
C PHE A 380 -51.78 -9.52 5.43
N ARG A 381 -52.20 -9.44 4.18
CA ARG A 381 -51.42 -9.95 3.04
C ARG A 381 -50.53 -8.85 2.50
N TYR A 382 -49.23 -9.13 2.57
CA TYR A 382 -48.20 -8.24 2.05
C TYR A 382 -47.60 -8.83 0.78
N GLU A 383 -47.20 -7.93 -0.10
CA GLU A 383 -46.42 -8.25 -1.28
C GLU A 383 -45.08 -7.53 -1.15
N SER A 384 -44.00 -8.29 -1.29
CA SER A 384 -42.65 -7.74 -1.29
C SER A 384 -42.14 -7.67 -2.72
N ARG A 385 -41.70 -6.48 -3.14
CA ARG A 385 -41.15 -6.22 -4.48
C ARG A 385 -39.73 -5.70 -4.35
N LEU A 386 -38.79 -6.29 -5.10
CA LEU A 386 -37.41 -5.80 -5.18
C LEU A 386 -37.28 -4.88 -6.40
N TRP A 387 -36.91 -3.64 -6.18
CA TRP A 387 -36.80 -2.59 -7.20
C TRP A 387 -35.37 -2.12 -7.38
N LEU A 388 -35.00 -1.78 -8.61
CA LEU A 388 -33.72 -1.19 -8.99
C LEU A 388 -33.97 0.10 -9.78
N ARG A 389 -33.27 1.19 -9.44
CA ARG A 389 -33.32 2.44 -10.21
C ARG A 389 -32.05 3.27 -10.07
N GLY A 390 -31.70 3.97 -11.14
CA GLY A 390 -30.65 4.98 -11.18
C GLY A 390 -31.20 6.38 -10.94
N PHE A 391 -30.45 7.18 -10.19
CA PHE A 391 -30.74 8.56 -9.84
C PHE A 391 -29.53 9.43 -10.14
N ASP A 392 -29.80 10.67 -10.53
CA ASP A 392 -28.77 11.70 -10.62
C ASP A 392 -28.29 12.03 -9.21
N ARG A 393 -26.99 11.86 -8.94
CA ARG A 393 -26.46 12.01 -7.57
C ARG A 393 -26.54 13.44 -7.04
N VAL A 394 -26.65 14.43 -7.93
CA VAL A 394 -26.64 15.86 -7.57
C VAL A 394 -28.05 16.35 -7.30
N THR A 395 -29.00 15.99 -8.15
CA THR A 395 -30.39 16.47 -8.10
C THR A 395 -31.34 15.49 -7.43
N GLY A 396 -30.93 14.23 -7.22
CA GLY A 396 -31.81 13.15 -6.75
C GLY A 396 -32.89 12.75 -7.76
N GLN A 397 -32.91 13.33 -8.96
CA GLN A 397 -33.93 13.02 -9.96
C GLN A 397 -33.69 11.63 -10.56
N PRO A 398 -34.76 10.86 -10.82
CA PRO A 398 -34.62 9.56 -11.45
C PRO A 398 -34.11 9.69 -12.90
N LEU A 399 -33.18 8.82 -13.28
CA LEU A 399 -32.57 8.81 -14.62
C LEU A 399 -33.26 7.86 -15.62
N GLY A 400 -34.32 7.19 -15.20
CA GLY A 400 -35.08 6.23 -16.00
C GLY A 400 -36.24 5.65 -15.22
N GLU A 401 -36.95 4.67 -15.79
CA GLU A 401 -38.00 3.93 -15.09
C GLU A 401 -37.41 3.00 -14.01
N ALA A 402 -38.18 2.76 -12.95
CA ALA A 402 -37.81 1.75 -11.96
C ALA A 402 -38.00 0.35 -12.56
N VAL A 403 -37.04 -0.54 -12.30
CA VAL A 403 -37.06 -1.91 -12.82
C VAL A 403 -37.36 -2.87 -11.68
N GLN A 404 -38.41 -3.67 -11.83
CA GLN A 404 -38.76 -4.71 -10.86
C GLN A 404 -37.88 -5.95 -11.10
N LEU A 405 -37.09 -6.32 -10.09
CA LEU A 405 -36.23 -7.50 -10.13
C LEU A 405 -36.98 -8.76 -9.67
N TYR A 406 -37.87 -8.60 -8.69
CA TYR A 406 -38.59 -9.71 -8.08
C TYR A 406 -39.90 -9.28 -7.43
N ILE A 407 -40.83 -10.23 -7.31
CA ILE A 407 -42.11 -10.09 -6.63
C ILE A 407 -42.45 -11.40 -5.93
N GLU A 408 -42.80 -11.33 -4.64
CA GLU A 408 -43.30 -12.46 -3.86
C GLU A 408 -44.61 -12.09 -3.16
N PRO A 409 -45.74 -12.72 -3.54
CA PRO A 409 -46.99 -12.55 -2.83
C PRO A 409 -47.03 -13.40 -1.54
N GLY A 410 -47.45 -12.81 -0.42
CA GLY A 410 -47.89 -13.56 0.76
C GLY A 410 -46.82 -13.95 1.78
N ILE A 411 -45.62 -13.37 1.73
CA ILE A 411 -44.56 -13.59 2.72
C ILE A 411 -44.14 -12.25 3.36
N ASN A 412 -44.12 -12.20 4.71
CA ASN A 412 -43.41 -11.16 5.46
C ASN A 412 -41.91 -11.39 5.27
N ALA A 413 -41.32 -10.73 4.28
CA ALA A 413 -39.99 -11.09 3.83
C ALA A 413 -38.88 -10.43 4.68
N GLN A 414 -38.78 -10.85 5.94
CA GLN A 414 -37.64 -10.51 6.82
C GLN A 414 -36.28 -11.06 6.29
N GLY A 415 -36.29 -11.87 5.22
CA GLY A 415 -35.12 -12.57 4.70
C GLY A 415 -34.55 -12.10 3.35
N PHE A 416 -35.06 -11.05 2.70
CA PHE A 416 -34.47 -10.62 1.41
C PHE A 416 -33.03 -10.20 1.59
N PHE A 417 -32.14 -10.65 0.73
CA PHE A 417 -30.77 -10.17 0.73
C PHE A 417 -30.48 -9.67 -0.67
N ALA A 418 -29.92 -8.47 -0.77
CA ALA A 418 -29.42 -7.93 -2.02
C ALA A 418 -28.04 -7.33 -1.76
N ARG A 419 -27.20 -7.30 -2.80
CA ARG A 419 -25.99 -6.49 -2.89
C ARG A 419 -25.94 -5.87 -4.26
N LEU A 420 -25.46 -4.65 -4.32
CA LEU A 420 -25.40 -3.86 -5.54
C LEU A 420 -23.96 -3.45 -5.81
N ALA A 421 -23.53 -3.63 -7.06
CA ALA A 421 -22.29 -3.06 -7.59
C ALA A 421 -22.55 -2.48 -8.96
N VAL A 422 -21.76 -1.50 -9.39
CA VAL A 422 -21.88 -0.89 -10.72
C VAL A 422 -20.53 -1.02 -11.43
N PHE A 423 -20.56 -1.58 -12.63
CA PHE A 423 -19.37 -1.76 -13.45
C PHE A 423 -19.66 -1.30 -14.88
N GLU A 424 -18.80 -0.42 -15.42
CA GLU A 424 -18.95 0.16 -16.75
C GLU A 424 -20.36 0.74 -17.01
N GLY A 425 -20.89 1.49 -16.03
CA GLY A 425 -22.23 2.08 -16.11
C GLY A 425 -23.38 1.11 -15.93
N ARG A 426 -23.14 -0.18 -15.70
CA ARG A 426 -24.20 -1.21 -15.55
C ARG A 426 -24.33 -1.63 -14.08
N PRO A 427 -25.52 -1.53 -13.47
CA PRO A 427 -25.73 -2.08 -12.14
C PRO A 427 -25.88 -3.60 -12.23
N TYR A 428 -25.24 -4.27 -11.30
CA TYR A 428 -25.34 -5.69 -11.02
C TYR A 428 -25.93 -5.84 -9.64
N VAL A 429 -27.01 -6.60 -9.54
CA VAL A 429 -27.65 -6.92 -8.27
C VAL A 429 -27.53 -8.41 -8.04
N VAL A 430 -26.84 -8.79 -6.98
CA VAL A 430 -26.87 -10.16 -6.49
C VAL A 430 -27.88 -10.22 -5.37
N TRP A 431 -28.87 -11.10 -5.48
CA TRP A 431 -29.95 -11.17 -4.51
C TRP A 431 -30.40 -12.60 -4.25
N GLN A 432 -30.93 -12.83 -3.06
CA GLN A 432 -31.39 -14.13 -2.61
C GLN A 432 -32.88 -14.25 -2.92
N LYS A 433 -33.24 -15.25 -3.75
CA LYS A 433 -34.63 -15.62 -3.98
C LYS A 433 -35.13 -16.44 -2.78
N PRO A 434 -36.09 -15.94 -1.99
CA PRO A 434 -36.65 -16.70 -0.88
C PRO A 434 -37.26 -18.01 -1.38
N SER A 435 -37.18 -19.09 -0.60
CA SER A 435 -38.01 -20.28 -0.83
C SER A 435 -39.12 -20.36 0.20
N SER A 436 -40.28 -20.82 -0.27
CA SER A 436 -41.46 -21.06 0.55
C SER A 436 -41.28 -22.13 1.64
N ALA A 437 -40.18 -22.89 1.62
CA ALA A 437 -39.89 -23.99 2.54
C ALA A 437 -38.79 -23.68 3.58
N GLY A 438 -38.26 -22.46 3.63
CA GLY A 438 -37.46 -21.95 4.77
C GLY A 438 -36.04 -22.51 4.97
N VAL A 439 -35.53 -23.38 4.09
CA VAL A 439 -34.22 -24.03 4.32
C VAL A 439 -33.18 -23.73 3.21
N VAL A 440 -33.61 -23.28 2.04
CA VAL A 440 -32.77 -23.31 0.83
C VAL A 440 -33.14 -22.16 -0.10
N SER A 441 -32.22 -21.28 -0.48
CA SER A 441 -32.50 -20.16 -1.39
C SER A 441 -31.66 -20.23 -2.65
N ASP A 442 -32.20 -19.74 -3.78
CA ASP A 442 -31.40 -19.56 -4.98
C ASP A 442 -30.76 -18.18 -4.94
N LEU A 443 -29.45 -18.12 -5.17
CA LEU A 443 -28.77 -16.87 -5.40
C LEU A 443 -28.94 -16.46 -6.86
N GLN A 444 -29.54 -15.30 -7.07
CA GLN A 444 -29.79 -14.71 -8.38
C GLN A 444 -28.78 -13.59 -8.64
N VAL A 445 -28.47 -13.37 -9.91
CA VAL A 445 -27.84 -12.15 -10.40
C VAL A 445 -28.75 -11.49 -11.41
N SER A 446 -28.92 -10.19 -11.27
CA SER A 446 -29.60 -9.33 -12.22
C SER A 446 -28.61 -8.30 -12.74
N VAL A 447 -28.53 -8.15 -14.06
CA VAL A 447 -27.69 -7.15 -14.75
C VAL A 447 -28.60 -6.28 -15.59
N LEU A 448 -28.53 -4.96 -15.42
CA LEU A 448 -29.30 -4.03 -16.23
C LEU A 448 -28.39 -3.34 -17.24
N ASN A 449 -28.78 -3.32 -18.51
CA ASN A 449 -28.26 -2.36 -19.47
C ASN A 449 -29.13 -1.09 -19.45
N PRO A 450 -28.66 0.04 -18.85
CA PRO A 450 -29.51 1.22 -18.66
C PRO A 450 -30.01 1.82 -19.97
N ALA A 451 -29.24 1.67 -21.06
CA ALA A 451 -29.61 2.19 -22.38
C ALA A 451 -30.88 1.54 -22.96
N LEU A 452 -31.27 0.37 -22.47
CA LEU A 452 -32.45 -0.38 -22.92
C LEU A 452 -33.62 -0.31 -21.90
N GLY A 453 -33.45 0.44 -20.80
CA GLY A 453 -34.44 0.50 -19.73
C GLY A 453 -34.81 -0.89 -19.18
N PRO A 454 -36.07 -1.12 -18.77
CA PRO A 454 -36.51 -2.42 -18.23
C PRO A 454 -36.25 -3.61 -19.17
N SER A 455 -36.28 -3.40 -20.49
CA SER A 455 -36.02 -4.46 -21.49
C SER A 455 -34.56 -4.94 -21.51
N GLY A 456 -33.64 -4.15 -20.91
CA GLY A 456 -32.24 -4.49 -20.75
C GLY A 456 -31.91 -5.35 -19.54
N LEU A 457 -32.91 -5.77 -18.76
CA LEU A 457 -32.69 -6.57 -17.56
C LEU A 457 -32.44 -8.04 -17.92
N LEU A 458 -31.33 -8.59 -17.44
CA LEU A 458 -31.01 -10.01 -17.50
C LEU A 458 -30.93 -10.57 -16.09
N THR A 459 -31.76 -11.57 -15.76
CA THR A 459 -31.74 -12.25 -14.47
C THR A 459 -31.40 -13.73 -14.64
N ARG A 460 -30.51 -14.25 -13.78
CA ARG A 460 -30.05 -15.64 -13.83
C ARG A 460 -29.79 -16.19 -12.44
N THR A 461 -29.99 -17.50 -12.26
CA THR A 461 -29.52 -18.21 -11.07
C THR A 461 -28.00 -18.40 -11.14
N LEU A 462 -27.27 -17.86 -10.16
CA LEU A 462 -25.83 -18.08 -9.97
C LEU A 462 -25.56 -19.40 -9.25
N VAL A 463 -26.24 -19.60 -8.13
CA VAL A 463 -26.04 -20.75 -7.23
C VAL A 463 -27.39 -21.17 -6.69
N SER A 464 -27.71 -22.46 -6.82
CA SER A 464 -28.84 -23.04 -6.10
C SER A 464 -28.42 -23.51 -4.72
N ASN A 465 -29.35 -23.45 -3.78
CA ASN A 465 -29.16 -23.88 -2.40
C ASN A 465 -28.11 -23.09 -1.62
N TYR A 466 -28.12 -21.77 -1.82
CA TYR A 466 -27.27 -20.83 -1.13
C TYR A 466 -27.79 -20.54 0.29
N ALA A 467 -26.86 -20.43 1.26
CA ALA A 467 -27.15 -20.20 2.67
C ALA A 467 -25.99 -19.49 3.39
N ASP A 468 -25.46 -18.40 2.82
CA ASP A 468 -24.42 -17.60 3.48
C ASP A 468 -24.84 -16.11 3.57
N PRO A 469 -25.10 -15.61 4.80
CA PRO A 469 -25.49 -14.21 5.01
C PRO A 469 -24.33 -13.21 4.80
N ASN A 470 -23.09 -13.68 4.72
CA ASN A 470 -21.88 -12.84 4.69
C ASN A 470 -21.34 -12.59 3.27
N LEU A 471 -22.18 -12.72 2.26
CA LEU A 471 -21.85 -12.48 0.87
C LEU A 471 -21.23 -11.09 0.66
N LYS A 472 -20.08 -11.07 -0.02
CA LYS A 472 -19.40 -9.84 -0.45
C LYS A 472 -19.51 -9.72 -1.97
N PHE A 473 -19.86 -8.54 -2.44
CA PHE A 473 -20.04 -8.25 -3.85
C PHE A 473 -19.53 -6.84 -4.16
N THR A 474 -18.73 -6.70 -5.21
CA THR A 474 -18.11 -5.42 -5.58
C THR A 474 -17.92 -5.31 -7.08
N ALA A 475 -17.64 -4.11 -7.58
CA ALA A 475 -17.16 -3.90 -8.94
C ALA A 475 -15.62 -3.96 -9.00
N MET A 476 -15.07 -4.57 -10.06
CA MET A 476 -13.62 -4.68 -10.30
C MET A 476 -13.28 -4.53 -11.78
N ARG A 477 -12.01 -4.29 -12.12
CA ARG A 477 -11.54 -4.30 -13.51
C ARG A 477 -11.80 -5.67 -14.14
N GLY A 478 -12.47 -5.69 -15.29
CA GLY A 478 -12.86 -6.91 -16.00
C GLY A 478 -14.24 -7.47 -15.62
N GLY A 479 -14.90 -6.87 -14.63
CA GLY A 479 -16.27 -7.22 -14.24
C GLY A 479 -16.47 -7.31 -12.72
N PRO A 480 -17.72 -7.31 -12.23
CA PRO A 480 -18.02 -7.45 -10.81
C PRO A 480 -17.49 -8.75 -10.23
N LEU A 481 -17.01 -8.70 -9.00
CA LEU A 481 -16.49 -9.87 -8.29
C LEU A 481 -17.46 -10.31 -7.21
N PHE A 482 -17.72 -11.61 -7.21
CA PHE A 482 -18.53 -12.32 -6.25
C PHE A 482 -17.66 -13.16 -5.31
N ILE A 483 -17.91 -13.02 -4.00
CA ILE A 483 -17.30 -13.83 -2.95
C ILE A 483 -18.41 -14.32 -2.03
N GLY A 484 -18.55 -15.64 -1.90
CA GLY A 484 -19.52 -16.24 -0.97
C GLY A 484 -19.17 -17.68 -0.61
N ALA A 485 -19.65 -18.15 0.54
CA ALA A 485 -19.60 -19.55 0.92
C ALA A 485 -20.83 -20.28 0.39
N ILE A 486 -20.63 -21.46 -0.19
CA ILE A 486 -21.72 -22.38 -0.52
C ILE A 486 -21.68 -23.52 0.48
N TYR A 487 -22.75 -23.68 1.25
CA TYR A 487 -22.99 -24.87 2.04
C TYR A 487 -23.53 -25.96 1.13
N LYS A 488 -22.72 -27.00 0.87
CA LYS A 488 -23.26 -28.20 0.24
C LYS A 488 -24.10 -28.96 1.27
N PRO A 489 -25.25 -29.53 0.88
CA PRO A 489 -26.07 -30.34 1.79
C PRO A 489 -25.35 -31.55 2.41
N THR A 490 -24.17 -31.94 1.90
CA THR A 490 -23.45 -33.16 2.28
C THR A 490 -21.97 -32.96 2.63
N GLY A 491 -21.47 -31.73 2.86
CA GLY A 491 -20.05 -31.53 3.19
C GLY A 491 -19.64 -30.11 3.58
N ASN A 492 -18.38 -29.96 4.03
CA ASN A 492 -17.78 -28.71 4.50
C ASN A 492 -18.04 -27.52 3.55
N PRO A 493 -18.32 -26.32 4.08
CA PRO A 493 -18.55 -25.14 3.27
C PRO A 493 -17.34 -24.85 2.37
N GLY A 494 -17.59 -24.69 1.07
CA GLY A 494 -16.58 -24.19 0.14
C GLY A 494 -16.80 -22.70 -0.07
N LYS A 495 -15.77 -21.86 0.13
CA LYS A 495 -15.79 -20.48 -0.34
C LYS A 495 -15.48 -20.46 -1.83
N PHE A 496 -16.27 -19.72 -2.61
CA PHE A 496 -16.09 -19.56 -4.04
C PHE A 496 -15.85 -18.10 -4.40
N LEU A 497 -15.05 -17.93 -5.46
CA LEU A 497 -14.70 -16.65 -6.05
C LEU A 497 -15.04 -16.70 -7.54
N PHE A 498 -15.95 -15.84 -7.99
CA PHE A 498 -16.30 -15.72 -9.41
C PHE A 498 -16.23 -14.27 -9.85
N GLN A 499 -15.67 -14.02 -11.02
CA GLN A 499 -15.83 -12.72 -11.69
C GLN A 499 -17.01 -12.84 -12.64
N LEU A 500 -17.89 -11.85 -12.68
CA LEU A 500 -19.01 -11.82 -13.60
C LEU A 500 -18.60 -11.08 -14.87
N ASP A 501 -19.02 -11.58 -16.02
CA ASP A 501 -18.84 -10.86 -17.27
C ASP A 501 -19.90 -9.77 -17.51
N SER A 502 -19.84 -9.15 -18.68
CA SER A 502 -20.80 -8.11 -19.10
C SER A 502 -22.25 -8.58 -19.18
N GLN A 503 -22.52 -9.89 -19.13
CA GLN A 503 -23.84 -10.52 -19.15
C GLN A 503 -24.22 -11.17 -17.81
N GLY A 504 -23.38 -11.01 -16.78
CA GLY A 504 -23.60 -11.62 -15.46
C GLY A 504 -23.29 -13.12 -15.43
N LEU A 505 -22.58 -13.66 -16.43
CA LEU A 505 -22.13 -15.04 -16.39
C LEU A 505 -20.83 -15.14 -15.58
N PRO A 506 -20.69 -16.16 -14.73
CA PRO A 506 -19.46 -16.39 -14.00
C PRO A 506 -18.34 -16.77 -14.97
N LYS A 507 -17.33 -15.91 -15.06
CA LYS A 507 -15.98 -16.21 -15.49
C LYS A 507 -15.19 -16.70 -14.28
N LEU A 508 -14.64 -17.89 -14.37
CA LEU A 508 -13.59 -18.31 -13.43
C LEU A 508 -12.43 -17.32 -13.56
N ALA A 509 -12.03 -16.73 -12.45
CA ALA A 509 -10.84 -15.89 -12.35
C ALA A 509 -9.58 -16.78 -12.41
N SER A 510 -9.36 -17.43 -13.56
CA SER A 510 -8.11 -17.99 -14.09
C SER A 510 -8.43 -19.03 -15.19
N GLY A 511 -7.77 -18.88 -16.33
CA GLY A 511 -7.85 -19.80 -17.47
C GLY A 511 -7.12 -21.13 -17.25
N GLU A 512 -7.55 -22.12 -18.03
CA GLU A 512 -6.94 -23.44 -18.28
C GLU A 512 -6.45 -24.29 -17.08
N THR A 513 -7.24 -25.33 -16.81
CA THR A 513 -6.76 -26.62 -16.31
C THR A 513 -6.04 -26.61 -14.96
N ILE A 514 -6.77 -26.29 -13.90
CA ILE A 514 -6.48 -26.81 -12.55
C ILE A 514 -6.84 -28.31 -12.50
N LYS A 515 -6.12 -29.11 -13.27
CA LYS A 515 -5.93 -30.55 -13.01
C LYS A 515 -4.48 -30.91 -12.70
N GLN A 516 -3.50 -30.00 -12.86
CA GLN A 516 -2.09 -30.36 -12.70
C GLN A 516 -1.15 -29.35 -12.01
N ALA A 517 -1.63 -28.28 -11.38
CA ALA A 517 -0.78 -27.50 -10.48
C ALA A 517 -1.60 -26.90 -9.33
N GLY A 518 -1.60 -27.60 -8.19
CA GLY A 518 -2.23 -27.15 -6.95
C GLY A 518 -3.75 -27.33 -6.90
N PRO A 519 -4.35 -27.40 -5.69
CA PRO A 519 -5.80 -27.45 -5.56
C PRO A 519 -6.42 -26.19 -6.19
N PRO A 520 -7.73 -26.20 -6.53
CA PRO A 520 -8.48 -24.96 -6.72
C PRO A 520 -8.15 -24.02 -5.55
N LEU A 521 -8.33 -22.71 -5.71
CA LEU A 521 -8.27 -21.77 -4.57
C LEU A 521 -9.50 -22.02 -3.65
N TYR A 522 -9.65 -23.26 -3.17
CA TYR A 522 -10.23 -23.61 -1.90
C TYR A 522 -9.45 -22.79 -0.90
N LEU A 523 -10.04 -21.67 -0.48
CA LEU A 523 -9.69 -21.04 0.78
C LEU A 523 -10.12 -22.01 1.89
N ALA A 524 -9.36 -23.10 2.03
CA ALA A 524 -9.48 -24.05 3.12
C ALA A 524 -8.84 -23.40 4.35
N ALA A 525 -9.44 -22.33 4.85
CA ALA A 525 -9.19 -21.79 6.17
C ALA A 525 -10.23 -20.71 6.47
N ASP A 526 -10.93 -20.87 7.59
CA ASP A 526 -11.77 -19.85 8.20
C ASP A 526 -10.98 -18.59 8.62
N ASP A 527 -9.65 -18.64 8.52
CA ASP A 527 -8.73 -17.63 9.08
C ASP A 527 -8.31 -16.50 8.12
N TYR A 528 -8.52 -16.65 6.80
CA TYR A 528 -8.19 -15.59 5.84
C TYR A 528 -9.40 -14.70 5.56
N GLN A 529 -9.20 -13.39 5.72
CA GLN A 529 -10.10 -12.36 5.24
C GLN A 529 -9.73 -11.97 3.82
N LEU A 530 -10.69 -12.09 2.91
CA LEU A 530 -10.55 -11.62 1.55
C LEU A 530 -10.92 -10.13 1.49
N ARG A 531 -9.99 -9.32 1.01
CA ARG A 531 -10.10 -7.87 0.83
C ARG A 531 -9.81 -7.51 -0.61
N LEU A 532 -10.37 -6.39 -1.02
CA LEU A 532 -10.20 -5.84 -2.35
C LEU A 532 -9.24 -4.67 -2.24
N ALA A 533 -8.15 -4.75 -2.98
CA ALA A 533 -7.23 -3.64 -3.12
C ALA A 533 -7.54 -2.97 -4.45
N GLY A 534 -8.61 -2.18 -4.46
CA GLY A 534 -9.07 -1.42 -5.61
C GLY A 534 -9.56 -2.24 -6.79
N ALA A 535 -9.23 -1.77 -8.00
CA ALA A 535 -9.80 -2.28 -9.23
C ALA A 535 -9.00 -3.44 -9.82
N GLU A 536 -7.71 -3.55 -9.48
CA GLU A 536 -6.76 -4.43 -10.18
C GLU A 536 -6.25 -5.58 -9.32
N HIS A 537 -6.33 -5.45 -7.99
CA HIS A 537 -5.66 -6.36 -7.08
C HIS A 537 -6.61 -6.97 -6.05
N LEU A 538 -6.41 -8.27 -5.79
CA LEU A 538 -7.11 -9.02 -4.75
C LEU A 538 -6.13 -9.27 -3.60
N VAL A 539 -6.57 -8.98 -2.37
CA VAL A 539 -5.75 -9.13 -1.17
C VAL A 539 -6.38 -10.15 -0.23
N LEU A 540 -5.65 -11.19 0.12
CA LEU A 540 -6.02 -12.18 1.11
C LEU A 540 -5.19 -11.94 2.36
N SER A 541 -5.79 -11.41 3.42
CA SER A 541 -5.11 -11.13 4.69
C SER A 541 -5.56 -12.09 5.78
N ARG A 542 -4.62 -12.72 6.48
CA ARG A 542 -4.85 -13.46 7.73
C ARG A 542 -4.12 -12.76 8.85
N ALA A 543 -4.86 -12.23 9.81
CA ALA A 543 -4.30 -11.82 11.08
C ALA A 543 -4.19 -13.06 11.97
N SER A 544 -2.98 -13.42 12.39
CA SER A 544 -2.76 -14.40 13.44
C SER A 544 -2.32 -13.69 14.71
N ASN A 545 -3.11 -13.88 15.76
CA ASN A 545 -2.70 -13.49 17.11
C ASN A 545 -1.73 -14.57 17.60
N ILE A 546 -0.44 -14.27 17.64
CA ILE A 546 0.52 -15.11 18.36
C ILE A 546 0.47 -14.64 19.81
N ASN A 547 -0.24 -15.40 20.65
CA ASN A 547 -0.11 -15.27 22.10
C ASN A 547 1.29 -15.74 22.49
N LEU A 548 2.24 -14.82 22.52
CA LEU A 548 3.43 -14.99 23.32
C LEU A 548 3.03 -14.87 24.79
N THR A 549 3.81 -15.50 25.67
CA THR A 549 3.48 -15.70 27.09
C THR A 549 3.04 -14.40 27.81
N PRO A 550 2.38 -14.46 28.99
CA PRO A 550 1.83 -13.27 29.68
C PRO A 550 2.84 -12.14 29.97
N SER A 551 4.15 -12.39 29.84
CA SER A 551 5.25 -11.43 30.02
C SER A 551 5.79 -10.83 28.71
N GLU A 552 5.35 -11.31 27.55
CA GLU A 552 5.80 -10.86 26.24
C GLU A 552 4.66 -10.14 25.51
N SER A 553 4.95 -8.95 24.97
CA SER A 553 4.01 -8.23 24.11
C SER A 553 3.46 -9.17 23.02
N GLN A 554 2.13 -9.23 22.86
CA GLN A 554 1.52 -9.97 21.76
C GLN A 554 2.06 -9.43 20.43
N ILE A 555 2.77 -10.28 19.69
CA ILE A 555 3.17 -9.98 18.32
C ILE A 555 2.08 -10.54 17.42
N GLY A 556 1.21 -9.67 16.92
CA GLY A 556 0.29 -10.03 15.84
C GLY A 556 1.09 -10.10 14.53
N SER A 557 0.99 -11.21 13.80
CA SER A 557 1.50 -11.26 12.42
C SER A 557 0.32 -11.23 11.44
N ALA A 558 0.42 -10.40 10.40
CA ALA A 558 -0.58 -10.33 9.34
C ALA A 558 -0.01 -10.91 8.05
N GLU A 559 -0.34 -12.15 7.72
CA GLU A 559 0.01 -12.71 6.42
C GLU A 559 -0.90 -12.08 5.36
N VAL A 560 -0.31 -11.39 4.36
CA VAL A 560 -1.06 -10.76 3.28
C VAL A 560 -0.61 -11.34 1.95
N LEU A 561 -1.50 -12.05 1.28
CA LEU A 561 -1.30 -12.61 -0.05
C LEU A 561 -1.94 -11.66 -1.07
N ILE A 562 -1.25 -11.36 -2.15
CA ILE A 562 -1.72 -10.41 -3.16
C ILE A 562 -1.74 -11.11 -4.52
N TYR A 563 -2.89 -11.08 -5.17
CA TYR A 563 -3.13 -11.75 -6.44
C TYR A 563 -3.51 -10.74 -7.53
N SER A 564 -2.99 -10.95 -8.74
CA SER A 564 -3.51 -10.29 -9.94
C SER A 564 -4.80 -11.01 -10.37
N LEU A 565 -5.73 -10.26 -10.94
CA LEU A 565 -7.01 -10.78 -11.42
C LEU A 565 -6.90 -11.67 -12.65
N ASP A 566 -5.81 -11.60 -13.40
CA ASP A 566 -5.54 -12.55 -14.50
C ASP A 566 -5.13 -13.95 -13.99
N GLY A 567 -5.21 -14.18 -12.68
CA GLY A 567 -4.86 -15.45 -12.04
C GLY A 567 -3.35 -15.68 -11.94
N ARG A 568 -2.54 -14.72 -12.40
CA ARG A 568 -1.09 -14.79 -12.23
C ARG A 568 -0.74 -14.29 -10.82
N PRO A 569 0.09 -15.00 -10.06
CA PRO A 569 0.69 -14.38 -8.89
C PRO A 569 1.49 -13.16 -9.38
N LEU A 570 1.22 -11.98 -8.80
CA LEU A 570 1.92 -10.71 -9.14
C LEU A 570 3.42 -10.77 -8.89
N SER A 571 3.89 -11.84 -8.29
CA SER A 571 5.30 -12.14 -8.21
C SER A 571 5.52 -13.62 -8.49
N ALA A 572 6.55 -13.92 -9.28
CA ALA A 572 7.24 -15.22 -9.24
C ALA A 572 7.88 -15.52 -7.86
N LEU A 573 7.70 -14.62 -6.89
CA LEU A 573 8.08 -14.76 -5.50
C LEU A 573 6.90 -15.39 -4.75
N GLN A 574 7.22 -16.26 -3.79
CA GLN A 574 6.25 -16.88 -2.89
C GLN A 574 5.31 -15.83 -2.26
N PRO A 575 4.12 -16.25 -1.76
CA PRO A 575 3.38 -15.54 -0.71
C PRO A 575 4.28 -14.61 0.11
N GLN A 576 4.15 -13.29 -0.06
CA GLN A 576 4.91 -12.38 0.79
C GLN A 576 4.26 -12.42 2.17
N VAL A 577 4.77 -13.29 3.05
CA VAL A 577 4.33 -13.33 4.44
C VAL A 577 4.85 -12.07 5.11
N PHE A 578 3.98 -11.09 5.29
CA PHE A 578 4.31 -9.88 6.05
C PHE A 578 4.31 -10.22 7.55
N ARG A 579 5.49 -10.46 8.10
CA ARG A 579 5.64 -10.46 9.56
C ARG A 579 5.79 -9.01 10.01
N THR A 580 4.77 -8.49 10.67
CA THR A 580 4.80 -7.16 11.28
C THR A 580 5.22 -7.33 12.74
N GLU A 581 6.18 -6.53 13.20
CA GLU A 581 6.53 -6.46 14.63
C GLU A 581 5.50 -5.63 15.43
N GLY A 582 4.55 -5.00 14.76
CA GLY A 582 3.42 -4.27 15.34
C GLY A 582 2.10 -4.97 15.07
N PHE A 583 1.25 -5.02 16.10
CA PHE A 583 -0.14 -5.48 16.01
C PHE A 583 -0.92 -4.61 15.01
N CYS A 584 -1.62 -5.23 14.06
CA CYS A 584 -2.59 -4.56 13.20
C CYS A 584 -3.99 -5.03 13.65
N SER A 585 -4.60 -4.31 14.58
CA SER A 585 -5.76 -4.78 15.36
C SER A 585 -7.09 -4.89 14.61
N SER A 586 -7.22 -4.38 13.38
CA SER A 586 -8.54 -4.22 12.75
C SER A 586 -8.70 -4.93 11.40
N ASN A 587 -9.84 -5.62 11.33
CA ASN A 587 -10.29 -6.47 10.26
C ASN A 587 -10.89 -5.70 9.06
N ASP A 588 -11.06 -4.37 9.16
CA ASP A 588 -11.89 -3.62 8.19
C ASP A 588 -11.21 -2.38 7.57
N TRP A 589 -9.90 -2.18 7.78
CA TRP A 589 -9.21 -1.06 7.14
C TRP A 589 -9.09 -1.24 5.62
N PRO A 590 -9.34 -0.20 4.81
CA PRO A 590 -9.27 -0.27 3.36
C PRO A 590 -7.83 -0.38 2.89
N VAL A 591 -7.68 -0.97 1.71
CA VAL A 591 -6.43 -0.99 0.96
C VAL A 591 -6.53 0.02 -0.17
N LEU A 592 -5.62 0.99 -0.18
CA LEU A 592 -5.53 1.99 -1.24
C LEU A 592 -4.70 1.42 -2.37
N ASP A 593 -5.35 1.17 -3.50
CA ASP A 593 -4.69 0.68 -4.70
C ASP A 593 -4.57 1.81 -5.72
N THR A 594 -3.31 2.06 -6.09
CA THR A 594 -2.91 3.03 -7.11
C THR A 594 -2.24 2.38 -8.31
N GLY A 595 -2.52 1.09 -8.54
CA GLY A 595 -1.92 0.29 -9.58
C GLY A 595 -0.60 -0.29 -9.10
N ASN A 596 0.46 0.52 -9.00
CA ASN A 596 1.79 0.03 -8.61
C ASN A 596 2.10 0.16 -7.11
N LYS A 597 1.13 0.60 -6.31
CA LYS A 597 1.29 0.78 -4.87
C LYS A 597 -0.01 0.46 -4.14
N LEU A 598 0.09 -0.45 -3.18
CA LEU A 598 -0.94 -0.75 -2.19
C LEU A 598 -0.60 -0.08 -0.87
N SER A 599 -1.49 0.73 -0.33
CA SER A 599 -1.33 1.29 1.01
C SER A 599 -2.34 0.66 1.97
N PHE A 600 -1.82 -0.01 2.99
CA PHE A 600 -2.56 -0.62 4.07
C PHE A 600 -2.62 0.35 5.22
N MET A 601 -3.83 0.60 5.70
CA MET A 601 -4.00 1.22 6.99
C MET A 601 -4.10 0.16 8.06
N CYS A 602 -3.51 0.44 9.20
CA CYS A 602 -3.65 -0.39 10.38
C CYS A 602 -3.62 0.47 11.63
N GLU A 603 -4.17 -0.07 12.69
CA GLU A 603 -4.03 0.47 14.03
C GLU A 603 -2.88 -0.26 14.72
N ASP A 604 -1.92 0.48 15.26
CA ASP A 604 -0.78 -0.06 15.99
C ASP A 604 -1.09 -0.36 17.48
N ILE A 605 -0.10 -0.86 18.22
CA ILE A 605 -0.24 -1.18 19.65
C ILE A 605 -0.57 0.04 20.53
N ALA A 606 -0.31 1.26 20.05
CA ALA A 606 -0.65 2.50 20.72
C ALA A 606 -2.03 3.04 20.29
N GLN A 607 -2.83 2.22 19.60
CA GLN A 607 -4.11 2.57 19.00
C GLN A 607 -4.03 3.70 17.97
N GLN A 608 -2.84 3.91 17.39
CA GLN A 608 -2.60 4.93 16.39
C GLN A 608 -2.83 4.36 14.99
N ILE A 609 -3.52 5.14 14.15
CA ILE A 609 -3.67 4.79 12.75
C ILE A 609 -2.34 5.05 12.05
N SER A 610 -1.75 3.99 11.53
CA SER A 610 -0.53 4.02 10.75
C SER A 610 -0.82 3.58 9.32
N LEU A 611 -0.06 4.14 8.39
CA LEU A 611 -0.03 3.71 7.01
C LEU A 611 1.22 2.89 6.76
N ARG A 612 1.05 1.77 6.04
CA ARG A 612 2.13 1.02 5.43
C ARG A 612 1.87 0.92 3.95
N SER A 613 2.85 1.31 3.15
CA SER A 613 2.78 1.14 1.70
C SER A 613 3.58 -0.06 1.25
N LEU A 614 3.12 -0.72 0.20
CA LEU A 614 3.78 -1.78 -0.54
C LEU A 614 3.77 -1.39 -2.02
N TRP A 615 4.92 -1.45 -2.67
CA TRP A 615 4.98 -1.28 -4.12
C TRP A 615 4.87 -2.63 -4.83
N LEU A 616 3.94 -2.70 -5.79
CA LEU A 616 3.75 -3.84 -6.68
C LEU A 616 4.68 -3.69 -7.89
N ARG A 617 5.22 -4.80 -8.39
CA ARG A 617 6.13 -4.83 -9.55
C ARG A 617 5.38 -4.90 -10.86
#